data_AF-A0A942YYK2-F1
#
_entry.id   AF-A0A942YYK2-F1
#
_cell.length_a   1.000
_cell.length_b   1.000
_cell.length_c   1.000
_cell.angle_alpha   90.00
_cell.angle_beta   90.00
_cell.angle_gamma   90.00
#
_symmetry.space_group_name_H-M   'P 1'
#
loop_
_entity.id
_entity.type
_entity.pdbx_description
1 polymer ?
#
loop_
_entity_poly.entity_id
_entity_poly.type
_entity_poly.pdbx_seq_one_letter_code
_entity_poly.pdbx_strand_id
1 'polypeptide(L)' 'MKWILGFYGIQIFILIILIILSWLIWDRRFKNKHGQQVPKGFIRTNEVSIDPTTNKKLVVYFNPETGERFYKED' A
#
# COMPACT_ATOMS: atom_id res chain seq x y z
N MET A 1 -40.05 4.69 14.17
CA MET A 1 -39.39 4.80 12.85
C MET A 1 -38.20 5.76 12.83
N LYS A 2 -38.30 7.00 13.34
CA LYS A 2 -37.16 7.96 13.36
C LYS A 2 -35.90 7.43 14.06
N TRP A 3 -36.07 6.67 15.15
CA TRP A 3 -34.97 6.04 15.87
C TRP A 3 -34.22 4.97 15.05
N ILE A 4 -34.93 4.27 14.17
CA ILE A 4 -34.36 3.26 13.27
C ILE A 4 -33.50 3.94 12.20
N LEU A 5 -33.99 5.06 11.63
CA LEU A 5 -33.17 5.88 10.72
C LEU A 5 -31.92 6.44 11.41
N GLY A 6 -32.04 6.89 12.67
CA GLY A 6 -30.87 7.37 13.43
C GLY A 6 -29.83 6.26 13.68
N PHE A 7 -30.30 5.07 14.05
CA PHE A 7 -29.43 3.90 14.30
C PHE A 7 -28.67 3.45 13.05
N TYR A 8 -29.35 3.32 11.91
CA TYR A 8 -28.66 2.97 10.66
C TYR A 8 -27.81 4.13 10.11
N GLY A 9 -28.25 5.38 10.31
CA GLY A 9 -27.48 6.57 9.92
C GLY A 9 -26.12 6.63 10.60
N ILE A 10 -26.06 6.36 11.91
CA ILE A 10 -24.79 6.36 12.65
C ILE A 10 -23.88 5.20 12.23
N GLN A 11 -24.44 4.02 11.93
CA GLN A 11 -23.67 2.88 11.43
C GLN A 11 -23.03 3.18 10.06
N ILE A 12 -23.81 3.76 9.14
CA ILE A 12 -23.31 4.16 7.81
C ILE A 12 -22.23 5.23 7.96
N PHE A 13 -22.42 6.20 8.85
CA PHE A 13 -21.43 7.23 9.09
C PHE A 13 -20.10 6.66 9.61
N ILE A 14 -20.15 5.73 10.57
CA ILE A 14 -18.96 5.01 11.07
C ILE A 14 -18.29 4.22 9.95
N LEU A 15 -19.07 3.51 9.12
CA LEU A 15 -18.54 2.76 7.98
C LEU A 15 -17.81 3.68 6.98
N ILE A 16 -18.37 4.83 6.66
CA ILE A 16 -17.73 5.82 5.77
C ILE A 16 -16.40 6.29 6.37
N ILE A 17 -16.35 6.59 7.67
CA ILE A 17 -15.11 6.96 8.35
C ILE A 17 -14.06 5.85 8.23
N LEU A 18 -14.44 4.59 8.48
CA LEU A 18 -13.54 3.45 8.36
C LEU A 18 -13.00 3.26 6.93
N ILE A 19 -13.84 3.47 5.91
CA ILE A 19 -13.44 3.42 4.50
C ILE A 19 -12.41 4.52 4.20
N ILE A 20 -12.68 5.76 4.61
CA ILE A 20 -11.78 6.90 4.38
C ILE A 20 -10.43 6.67 5.09
N LEU A 21 -10.46 6.28 6.37
CA LEU A 21 -9.23 5.99 7.13
C LEU A 21 -8.44 4.84 6.52
N SER A 22 -9.12 3.77 6.10
CA SER A 22 -8.48 2.63 5.43
C SER A 22 -7.81 3.05 4.13
N TRP A 23 -8.49 3.85 3.31
CA TRP A 23 -7.94 4.35 2.05
C TRP A 23 -6.73 5.26 2.27
N LEU A 24 -6.80 6.20 3.22
CA LEU A 24 -5.70 7.11 3.54
C LEU A 24 -4.47 6.38 4.08
N ILE A 25 -4.64 5.34 4.89
CA ILE A 25 -3.52 4.55 5.43
C ILE A 25 -2.95 3.61 4.36
N TRP A 26 -3.80 2.97 3.56
CA TRP A 26 -3.39 2.04 2.50
C TRP A 26 -2.58 2.75 1.41
N ASP A 27 -3.07 3.89 0.92
CA ASP A 27 -2.41 4.65 -0.15
C ASP A 27 -0.99 5.10 0.28
N ARG A 28 -0.82 5.47 1.56
CA ARG A 28 0.50 5.80 2.11
C ARG A 28 1.45 4.61 2.21
N ARG A 29 0.98 3.44 2.64
CA ARG A 29 1.83 2.23 2.77
C ARG A 29 2.31 1.73 1.40
N PHE A 30 1.44 1.76 0.40
CA PHE A 30 1.80 1.31 -0.94
C PHE A 30 2.86 2.23 -1.57
N LYS A 31 2.65 3.55 -1.51
CA LYS A 31 3.57 4.55 -2.06
C LYS A 31 4.94 4.57 -1.37
N ASN A 32 5.02 4.29 -0.07
CA ASN A 32 6.29 4.34 0.65
C ASN A 32 7.22 3.14 0.38
N LYS A 33 6.69 2.03 -0.14
CA LYS A 33 7.47 0.80 -0.42
C LYS A 33 7.84 0.63 -1.90
N HIS A 34 7.36 1.54 -2.76
CA HIS A 34 7.58 1.52 -4.19
C HIS A 34 8.15 2.87 -4.62
N GLY A 35 9.16 2.86 -5.48
CA GLY A 35 9.73 4.10 -5.98
C GLY A 35 10.85 3.88 -6.98
N GLN A 36 11.30 4.97 -7.59
CA GLN A 36 12.39 4.92 -8.57
C GLN A 36 13.77 4.92 -7.93
N GLN A 37 13.91 5.55 -6.76
CA GLN A 37 15.19 5.64 -6.04
C GLN A 37 15.24 4.63 -4.90
N VAL A 38 16.23 3.74 -4.97
CA VAL A 38 16.49 2.74 -3.95
C VAL A 38 17.20 3.43 -2.77
N PRO A 39 16.68 3.32 -1.53
CA PRO A 39 17.34 3.88 -0.36
C PRO A 39 18.70 3.22 -0.08
N LYS A 40 19.58 3.91 0.65
CA LYS A 40 20.89 3.34 1.04
C LYS A 40 20.69 2.11 1.95
N GLY A 41 21.58 1.12 1.81
CA GLY A 41 21.53 -0.14 2.58
C GLY A 41 20.67 -1.25 1.96
N PHE A 42 19.94 -0.96 0.88
CA PHE A 42 19.18 -1.97 0.15
C PHE A 42 20.05 -2.64 -0.93
N ILE A 43 20.01 -3.97 -0.96
CA ILE A 43 20.76 -4.83 -1.89
C ILE A 43 19.79 -5.41 -2.93
N ARG A 44 20.16 -5.34 -4.20
CA ARG A 44 19.36 -5.90 -5.30
C ARG A 44 19.27 -7.41 -5.15
N THR A 45 18.06 -7.96 -5.23
CA THR A 45 17.83 -9.41 -5.25
C THR A 45 17.64 -9.92 -6.67
N ASN A 46 17.55 -11.25 -6.82
CA ASN A 46 17.21 -11.90 -8.09
C ASN A 46 15.68 -11.97 -8.32
N GLU A 47 14.88 -11.52 -7.35
CA GLU A 47 13.42 -11.51 -7.47
C GLU A 47 12.99 -10.38 -8.42
N VAL A 48 12.33 -10.77 -9.52
CA VAL A 48 11.78 -9.87 -10.53
C VAL A 48 10.33 -10.26 -10.77
N SER A 49 9.43 -9.28 -10.71
CA SER A 49 8.02 -9.42 -11.07
C SER A 49 7.75 -8.58 -12.32
N ILE A 50 6.95 -9.10 -13.24
CA ILE A 50 6.52 -8.39 -14.44
C ILE A 50 5.02 -8.31 -14.39
N ASP A 51 4.47 -7.10 -14.41
CA ASP A 51 3.02 -6.91 -14.47
C ASP A 51 2.52 -7.32 -15.86
N PRO A 52 1.64 -8.34 -15.99
CA PRO A 52 1.14 -8.79 -17.30
C PRO A 52 0.26 -7.76 -18.00
N THR A 53 -0.27 -6.78 -17.27
CA THR A 53 -1.18 -5.76 -17.80
C THR A 53 -0.42 -4.54 -18.29
N THR A 54 0.64 -4.13 -17.58
CA THR A 54 1.42 -2.93 -17.91
C THR A 54 2.80 -3.22 -18.50
N ASN A 55 3.22 -4.49 -18.47
CA ASN A 55 4.55 -4.98 -18.84
C ASN A 55 5.70 -4.30 -18.08
N LYS A 56 5.39 -3.63 -16.96
CA LYS A 56 6.38 -2.99 -16.10
C LYS A 56 7.13 -4.03 -15.30
N LYS A 57 8.44 -3.84 -15.19
CA LYS A 57 9.33 -4.73 -14.44
C LYS A 57 9.55 -4.15 -13.04
N LEU A 58 9.28 -4.96 -12.03
CA LEU A 58 9.52 -4.65 -10.63
C LEU A 58 10.69 -5.50 -10.13
N VAL A 59 11.77 -4.85 -9.71
CA VAL A 59 12.92 -5.51 -9.10
C VAL A 59 12.84 -5.33 -7.59
N VAL A 60 12.98 -6.44 -6.84
CA VAL A 60 12.96 -6.39 -5.38
C VAL A 60 14.37 -6.13 -4.85
N TYR A 61 14.46 -5.19 -3.91
CA TYR A 61 15.64 -4.89 -3.13
C TYR A 61 15.38 -5.22 -1.66
N PHE A 62 16.40 -5.73 -0.96
CA PHE A 62 16.32 -6.16 0.43
C PHE A 62 17.36 -5.45 1.29
N ASN A 63 16.94 -4.94 2.44
CA ASN A 63 17.86 -4.39 3.44
C ASN A 63 18.14 -5.46 4.52
N PRO A 64 19.37 -6.00 4.61
CA PRO A 64 19.70 -7.04 5.58
C PRO A 64 19.76 -6.55 7.03
N GLU A 65 19.94 -5.25 7.27
CA GLU A 65 20.02 -4.68 8.62
C GLU A 65 18.63 -4.52 9.24
N THR A 66 17.62 -4.15 8.44
CA THR A 66 16.25 -3.90 8.92
C THR A 66 15.26 -5.02 8.58
N GLY A 67 15.60 -5.89 7.63
CA GLY A 67 14.69 -6.90 7.07
C GLY A 67 13.66 -6.32 6.10
N GLU A 68 13.77 -5.06 5.72
CA GLU A 68 12.80 -4.39 4.84
C GLU A 68 12.98 -4.75 3.36
N ARG A 69 11.89 -4.65 2.60
CA ARG A 69 11.85 -4.86 1.15
C ARG A 69 11.40 -3.58 0.44
N PHE A 70 12.05 -3.27 -0.66
CA PHE A 70 11.75 -2.14 -1.52
C PHE A 70 11.57 -2.61 -2.96
N TYR A 71 10.51 -2.16 -3.62
CA TYR A 71 10.17 -2.55 -4.98
C TYR A 71 10.47 -1.38 -5.92
N LYS A 72 11.41 -1.60 -6.84
CA LYS A 72 11.80 -0.58 -7.81
C LYS A 72 11.21 -0.93 -9.18
N GLU A 73 10.45 0.00 -9.76
CA GLU A 73 10.09 -0.08 -11.18
C GLU A 73 11.35 0.18 -12.03
N ASP A 74 11.64 -0.73 -12.96
CA ASP A 74 12.75 -0.69 -13.91
C ASP A 74 12.22 -0.48 -15.34
#